data_AF-A0A534U5N5-F1
#
_entry.id   AF-A0A534U5N5-F1
#
_cell.length_a   1.000
_cell.length_b   1.000
_cell.length_c   1.000
_cell.angle_alpha   90.00
_cell.angle_beta   90.00
_cell.angle_gamma   90.00
#
_symmetry.space_group_name_H-M   'P 1'
#
loop_
_entity.id
_entity.type
_entity.pdbx_description
1 polymer ?
#
loop_
_entity_poly.entity_id
_entity_poly.type
_entity_poly.pdbx_seq_one_letter_code
_entity_poly.pdbx_strand_id
1 'polypeptide(L)' 'FSVDYLRPTGPLTTRARAEIFKLGRRIANVRVVAWQDDRSRPVVAGNGKFLLS' A
#
# COMPACT_ATOMS: atom_id res chain seq x y z
N PHE A 1 6.27 9.41 2.58
CA PHE A 1 5.75 8.12 2.09
C PHE A 1 6.80 7.07 2.37
N SER A 2 6.42 5.88 2.84
CA SER A 2 7.35 4.78 3.13
C SER A 2 6.86 3.48 2.51
N VAL A 3 7.81 2.60 2.16
CA VAL A 3 7.56 1.32 1.49
C VAL A 3 8.49 0.27 2.09
N ASP A 4 7.91 -0.84 2.51
CA ASP A 4 8.61 -2.01 3.04
C ASP A 4 8.46 -3.16 2.05
N TYR A 5 9.60 -3.66 1.54
CA TYR A 5 9.66 -4.85 0.70
C TYR A 5 9.72 -6.08 1.58
N LEU A 6 8.67 -6.89 1.55
CA LEU A 6 8.53 -8.03 2.44
C LEU A 6 9.10 -9.30 1.83
N ARG A 7 9.03 -9.42 0.49
CA ARG A 7 9.37 -10.63 -0.26
C ARG A 7 9.86 -10.25 -1.67
N PRO A 8 10.73 -11.07 -2.28
CA PRO A 8 11.05 -10.94 -3.71
C PRO A 8 9.79 -11.06 -4.57
N THR A 9 9.80 -10.42 -5.73
CA THR A 9 8.72 -10.51 -6.73
C THR A 9 9.22 -11.22 -7.98
N GLY A 10 8.35 -12.00 -8.62
CA GLY A 10 8.62 -12.68 -9.89
C GLY A 10 8.00 -11.95 -11.09
N PRO A 11 8.09 -12.52 -12.31
CA PRO A 11 7.47 -11.99 -13.53
C PRO A 11 5.96 -12.24 -13.57
N LEU A 12 5.26 -11.88 -12.51
CA LEU A 12 3.80 -11.97 -12.38
C LEU A 12 3.21 -10.56 -12.25
N THR A 13 1.96 -10.39 -12.67
CA THR A 13 1.25 -9.12 -12.48
C THR A 13 1.17 -8.78 -10.99
N THR A 14 1.74 -7.65 -10.61
CA THR A 14 1.62 -7.11 -9.26
C THR A 14 0.37 -6.25 -9.16
N ARG A 15 -0.54 -6.64 -8.28
CA ARG A 15 -1.76 -5.93 -7.94
C ARG A 15 -1.53 -5.14 -6.65
N ALA A 16 -2.24 -4.03 -6.49
CA ALA A 16 -2.18 -3.25 -5.27
C ALA A 16 -3.57 -2.77 -4.85
N ARG A 17 -3.74 -2.61 -3.54
CA ARG A 17 -4.90 -1.95 -2.94
C ARG A 17 -4.41 -0.93 -1.94
N ALA A 18 -4.89 0.29 -2.09
CA ALA A 18 -4.73 1.36 -1.12
C ALA A 18 -6.02 1.54 -0.33
N GLU A 19 -5.94 1.84 0.96
CA GLU A 19 -7.07 2.15 1.83
C GLU A 19 -6.78 3.41 2.63
N ILE A 20 -7.74 4.34 2.68
CA ILE A 20 -7.69 5.48 3.59
C ILE A 20 -8.15 4.99 4.97
N PHE A 21 -7.20 4.69 5.86
CA PHE A 21 -7.53 4.19 7.19
C PHE A 21 -7.78 5.32 8.20
N LYS A 22 -7.37 6.56 7.88
CA LYS A 22 -7.71 7.75 8.66
C LYS A 22 -7.84 8.97 7.76
N LEU A 23 -9.05 9.51 7.66
CA LEU A 23 -9.35 10.75 6.94
C LEU A 23 -9.52 11.89 7.95
N GLY A 24 -8.57 12.83 7.98
CA GLY A 24 -8.65 14.06 8.76
C GLY A 24 -8.98 15.27 7.90
N ARG A 25 -9.17 16.43 8.54
CA ARG A 25 -9.52 17.69 7.85
C ARG A 25 -8.49 18.14 6.81
N ARG A 26 -7.20 17.90 7.05
CA ARG A 26 -6.10 18.29 6.15
C ARG A 26 -5.25 17.12 5.69
N ILE A 27 -5.34 15.96 6.34
CA ILE A 27 -4.44 14.83 6.07
C ILE A 27 -5.26 13.56 5.93
N ALA A 28 -5.08 12.86 4.80
CA ALA A 28 -5.49 11.47 4.63
C ALA A 28 -4.29 10.55 4.88
N ASN A 29 -4.44 9.59 5.79
CA ASN A 29 -3.47 8.53 5.99
C ASN A 29 -3.92 7.31 5.19
N VAL A 30 -3.03 6.80 4.36
CA VAL A 30 -3.29 5.73 3.41
C VAL A 30 -2.35 4.57 3.70
N ARG A 31 -2.90 3.36 3.73
CA ARG A 31 -2.13 2.12 3.79
C ARG A 31 -2.25 1.42 2.45
N VAL A 32 -1.14 0.89 1.94
CA VAL A 32 -1.10 0.19 0.66
C VAL A 32 -0.54 -1.20 0.88
N VAL A 33 -1.14 -2.20 0.25
CA VAL A 33 -0.57 -3.53 0.12
C VAL A 33 -0.49 -3.88 -1.35
N ALA A 34 0.61 -4.51 -1.76
CA ALA A 34 0.74 -5.09 -3.09
C ALA A 34 1.01 -6.59 -2.98
N TRP A 35 0.43 -7.36 -3.90
CA TRP A 35 0.54 -8.81 -3.98
C TRP A 35 0.60 -9.25 -5.44
N GLN A 36 1.07 -10.46 -5.70
CA GLN A 36 1.03 -11.04 -7.05
C GLN A 36 -0.15 -12.01 -7.13
N ASP A 37 0.06 -13.24 -6.65
CA ASP A 37 -0.91 -14.32 -6.74
C ASP A 37 -2.01 -14.21 -5.66
N ASP A 38 -1.63 -14.26 -4.38
CA ASP A 38 -2.56 -14.24 -3.25
C ASP A 38 -2.46 -12.93 -2.44
N ARG A 39 -3.60 -12.25 -2.26
CA ARG A 39 -3.73 -11.01 -1.48
C ARG A 39 -3.39 -11.18 0.00
N SER A 40 -3.54 -12.39 0.55
CA SER A 40 -3.16 -12.70 1.93
C SER A 40 -1.64 -12.76 2.13
N ARG A 41 -0.86 -12.82 1.03
CA ARG A 41 0.60 -12.94 1.01
C ARG A 41 1.24 -11.75 0.28
N PRO A 42 1.17 -10.52 0.84
CA PRO A 42 1.66 -9.32 0.18
C PRO A 42 3.18 -9.36 -0.03
N VAL A 43 3.66 -8.78 -1.12
CA VAL A 43 5.10 -8.64 -1.41
C VAL A 43 5.64 -7.30 -0.94
N VAL A 44 4.76 -6.29 -0.84
CA VAL A 44 5.08 -4.93 -0.39
C VAL A 44 3.97 -4.42 0.53
N ALA A 45 4.37 -3.68 1.56
CA ALA A 45 3.50 -2.83 2.37
C ALA A 45 3.95 -1.36 2.26
N GLY A 46 3.01 -0.42 2.25
CA GLY A 46 3.31 1.00 2.15
C GLY A 46 2.42 1.85 3.04
N ASN A 47 2.96 2.98 3.50
CA ASN A 47 2.23 3.98 4.28
C ASN A 47 2.44 5.38 3.70
N GLY A 48 1.33 6.11 3.52
CA GLY A 48 1.30 7.45 2.97
C GLY A 48 0.51 8.42 3.84
N LYS A 49 0.93 9.69 3.84
CA LYS A 49 0.19 10.82 4.40
C LYS A 49 0.06 11.87 3.30
N PHE A 50 -1.16 12.20 2.94
CA PHE A 50 -1.47 13.10 1.84
C PHE A 50 -2.18 14.33 2.36
N LEU A 51 -1.71 15.51 1.95
CA LEU A 51 -2.38 16.78 2.23
C LEU A 51 -3.65 16.87 1.39
N LEU A 52 -4.75 17.28 2.02
CA LEU A 52 -6.02 17.56 1.38
C LEU A 52 -6.14 19.08 1.21
N SER A 53 -6.44 19.48 -0.02
CA SER A 53 -6.72 20.86 -0.42
C SER A 53 -8.21 21.16 -0.36
#